data_AF-A0AA88RF78-F1
#
_entry.id   AF-A0AA88RF78-F1
#
_cell.length_a   1.000
_cell.length_b   1.000
_cell.length_c   1.000
_cell.angle_alpha   90.00
_cell.angle_beta   90.00
_cell.angle_gamma   90.00
#
_symmetry.space_group_name_H-M   'P 1'
#
loop_
_entity.id
_entity.type
_entity.pdbx_description
1 polymer ?
#
loop_
_entity_poly.entity_id
_entity_poly.type
_entity_poly.pdbx_seq_one_letter_code
_entity_poly.pdbx_strand_id
1 'polypeptide(L)'
;MAVLTSTVTDVCEPCPSNGVCHEGKLDCLRGYRKLGKSCVEDGDIDETAKKLAKLIEIRLCEAYAQYLCEGVGTAWVGEEELWNRLDEFKLVERFGLADAKFMHAKERAVETIDKLLETRPTNIGIKELKCPELLVERYKPITCRIRQWIAKHALVLVPICALLLGCTLILFRIRQRHYLSARAEHLYNKVCDILEENALVSRSVKGEGEPWVVASWLRDDLLLPRERRDPSLWKKVEELVQEDSRLDQYPKMVKGELKVVWEWQVEGSLSALAKRKKGEESKQKLNESTSTSSIQQRLASKDSEALKC
;
A
#
# COMPACT_ATOMS: atom_id res chain seq x y z
N MET A 1 15.87 -36.28 -106.04
CA MET A 1 15.39 -37.02 -104.87
C MET A 1 16.06 -36.43 -103.65
N ALA A 2 15.30 -35.67 -102.87
CA ALA A 2 15.76 -35.06 -101.63
C ALA A 2 15.87 -36.14 -100.55
N VAL A 3 17.08 -36.34 -100.02
CA VAL A 3 17.29 -37.09 -98.79
C VAL A 3 17.38 -36.04 -97.68
N LEU A 4 16.27 -35.83 -96.99
CA LEU A 4 16.23 -35.07 -95.75
C LEU A 4 16.89 -35.92 -94.66
N THR A 5 18.19 -35.74 -94.44
CA THR A 5 18.83 -36.17 -93.20
C THR A 5 18.41 -35.18 -92.12
N SER A 6 17.43 -35.55 -91.30
CA SER A 6 17.11 -34.83 -90.07
C SER A 6 18.26 -35.00 -89.08
N THR A 7 19.15 -34.01 -89.02
CA THR A 7 20.08 -33.86 -87.91
C THR A 7 19.26 -33.43 -86.70
N VAL A 8 18.81 -34.39 -85.88
CA VAL A 8 18.38 -34.09 -84.51
C VAL A 8 19.66 -33.67 -83.79
N THR A 9 19.88 -32.37 -83.67
CA THR A 9 20.88 -31.82 -82.78
C THR A 9 20.49 -32.25 -81.36
N ASP A 10 21.25 -33.16 -80.77
CA ASP A 10 21.18 -33.47 -79.34
C ASP A 10 21.61 -32.22 -78.56
N VAL A 11 20.67 -31.30 -78.36
CA VAL A 11 20.87 -30.11 -77.53
C VAL A 11 20.85 -30.59 -76.08
N CYS A 12 22.03 -30.93 -75.56
CA CYS A 12 22.20 -31.20 -74.14
C CYS A 12 22.07 -29.90 -73.35
N GLU A 13 21.02 -29.80 -72.55
CA GLU A 13 20.88 -28.73 -71.56
C GLU A 13 21.91 -28.94 -70.42
N PRO A 14 22.58 -27.88 -69.95
CA PRO A 14 23.47 -27.99 -68.80
C PRO A 14 22.69 -28.38 -67.54
N CYS A 15 23.33 -29.10 -66.63
CA CYS A 15 22.71 -29.44 -65.36
C CYS A 15 22.39 -28.16 -64.58
N PRO A 16 21.16 -27.99 -64.07
CA PRO A 16 20.78 -26.79 -63.31
C PRO A 16 21.61 -26.66 -62.03
N SER A 17 21.74 -25.43 -61.54
CA SER A 17 22.39 -25.16 -60.25
C SER A 17 21.70 -25.93 -59.12
N ASN A 18 22.50 -26.36 -58.13
CA ASN A 18 22.04 -27.16 -56.99
C ASN A 18 21.42 -28.53 -57.37
N GLY A 19 21.67 -28.99 -58.60
CA GLY A 19 21.29 -30.29 -59.11
C GLY A 19 22.50 -31.18 -59.40
N VAL A 20 22.30 -32.49 -59.29
CA VAL A 20 23.21 -33.54 -59.72
C VAL A 20 22.51 -34.30 -60.83
N CYS A 21 23.12 -34.31 -62.01
CA CYS A 21 22.56 -34.97 -63.19
C CYS A 21 23.34 -36.23 -63.52
N HIS A 22 22.68 -37.38 -63.48
CA HIS A 22 23.24 -38.67 -63.90
C HIS A 22 22.29 -39.34 -64.90
N GLU A 23 22.80 -39.73 -66.07
CA GLU A 23 22.03 -40.42 -67.12
C GLU A 23 20.72 -39.70 -67.54
N GLY A 24 20.76 -38.37 -67.60
CA GLY A 24 19.59 -37.56 -67.95
C GLY A 24 18.54 -37.42 -66.83
N LYS A 25 18.79 -37.97 -65.63
CA LYS A 25 17.98 -37.76 -64.43
C LYS A 25 18.59 -36.66 -63.58
N LEU A 26 17.74 -35.70 -63.20
CA LEU A 26 18.06 -34.64 -62.24
C LEU A 26 17.63 -35.05 -60.84
N ASP A 27 18.60 -35.12 -59.94
CA ASP A 27 18.44 -35.20 -58.49
C ASP A 27 18.92 -33.90 -57.85
N CYS A 28 18.16 -33.34 -56.90
CA CYS A 28 18.55 -32.08 -56.25
C CYS A 28 19.47 -32.33 -55.06
N LEU A 29 20.40 -31.39 -54.82
CA LEU A 29 21.21 -31.36 -53.61
C LEU A 29 20.32 -31.27 -52.36
N ARG A 30 20.86 -31.74 -51.24
CA ARG A 30 20.18 -31.70 -49.94
C ARG A 30 19.76 -30.26 -49.60
N GLY A 31 18.51 -30.06 -49.18
CA GLY A 31 17.93 -28.73 -48.95
C GLY A 31 17.21 -28.10 -50.16
N TYR A 32 17.26 -28.75 -51.33
CA TYR A 32 16.59 -28.30 -52.55
C TYR A 32 15.56 -29.33 -53.02
N ARG A 33 14.42 -28.84 -53.51
CA ARG A 33 13.36 -29.64 -54.12
C ARG A 33 13.34 -29.43 -55.63
N LYS A 34 12.99 -30.50 -56.36
CA LYS A 34 12.83 -30.46 -57.80
C LYS A 34 11.54 -29.72 -58.17
N LEU A 35 11.67 -28.65 -58.95
CA LEU A 35 10.56 -27.92 -59.55
C LEU A 35 10.79 -27.86 -61.06
N GLY A 36 10.10 -28.73 -61.81
CA GLY A 36 10.32 -28.91 -63.24
C GLY A 36 11.75 -29.39 -63.55
N LYS A 37 12.49 -28.58 -64.30
CA LYS A 37 13.90 -28.81 -64.67
C LYS A 37 14.90 -28.06 -63.77
N SER A 38 14.47 -27.57 -62.61
CA SER A 38 15.31 -26.77 -61.71
C SER A 38 15.23 -27.28 -60.28
N CYS A 39 16.28 -27.01 -59.50
CA CYS A 39 16.33 -27.29 -58.07
C CYS A 39 16.17 -25.97 -57.32
N VAL A 40 15.07 -25.85 -56.58
CA VAL A 40 14.71 -24.65 -55.82
C VAL A 40 14.80 -24.98 -54.34
N GLU A 41 15.16 -24.02 -53.50
CA GLU A 41 15.21 -24.23 -52.05
C GLU A 41 13.89 -24.78 -51.52
N ASP A 42 13.99 -25.77 -50.63
CA ASP A 42 12.82 -26.35 -50.00
C ASP A 42 12.31 -25.39 -48.91
N GLY A 43 11.22 -24.68 -49.22
CA GLY A 43 10.60 -23.73 -48.30
C GLY A 43 10.21 -24.34 -46.95
N ASP A 44 9.87 -25.63 -46.92
CA ASP A 44 9.53 -26.34 -45.67
C ASP A 44 10.76 -26.47 -44.76
N ILE A 45 11.94 -26.69 -45.34
CA ILE A 45 13.22 -26.78 -44.61
C ILE A 45 13.61 -25.39 -44.10
N ASP A 46 13.48 -24.36 -44.93
CA ASP A 46 13.80 -22.99 -44.56
C ASP A 46 12.89 -22.45 -43.45
N GLU A 47 11.58 -22.67 -43.56
CA GLU A 47 10.61 -22.27 -42.55
C GLU A 47 10.84 -23.01 -41.23
N THR A 48 11.10 -24.32 -41.29
CA THR A 48 11.41 -25.13 -40.10
C THR A 48 12.71 -24.67 -39.44
N ALA A 49 13.75 -24.38 -40.23
CA ALA A 49 15.02 -23.86 -39.74
C ALA A 49 14.83 -22.51 -39.02
N LYS A 50 14.05 -21.59 -39.58
CA LYS A 50 13.72 -20.30 -38.96
C LYS A 50 12.96 -20.47 -37.64
N LYS A 51 11.95 -21.36 -37.62
CA LYS A 51 11.19 -21.66 -36.39
C LYS A 51 12.08 -22.27 -35.31
N LEU A 52 12.99 -23.16 -35.69
CA LEU A 52 13.92 -23.80 -34.78
C LEU A 52 14.96 -22.82 -34.23
N ALA A 53 15.54 -21.99 -35.09
CA ALA A 53 16.44 -20.92 -34.68
C ALA A 53 15.77 -19.97 -33.68
N LYS A 54 14.50 -19.60 -33.94
CA LYS A 54 13.74 -18.75 -33.02
C LYS A 54 13.46 -19.41 -31.68
N LEU A 55 13.14 -20.70 -31.68
CA LEU A 55 12.92 -21.46 -30.44
C LEU A 55 14.19 -21.50 -29.58
N ILE A 56 15.35 -21.72 -30.21
CA ILE A 56 16.64 -21.73 -29.53
C ILE A 56 16.98 -20.35 -28.97
N GLU A 57 16.81 -19.29 -29.76
CA GLU A 57 16.99 -17.91 -29.33
C GLU A 57 16.16 -17.60 -28.07
N ILE A 58 14.87 -17.91 -28.11
CA ILE A 58 13.97 -17.70 -26.98
C ILE A 58 14.47 -18.44 -25.75
N ARG A 59 14.78 -19.73 -25.86
CA ARG A 59 15.19 -20.55 -24.70
C ARG A 59 16.51 -20.12 -24.09
N LEU A 60 17.52 -19.85 -24.92
CA LEU A 60 18.81 -19.39 -24.43
C LEU A 60 18.73 -18.00 -23.80
N CYS A 61 17.99 -17.08 -24.43
CA CYS A 61 17.85 -15.73 -23.89
C CYS A 61 16.95 -15.67 -22.65
N GLU A 62 15.92 -16.51 -22.54
CA GLU A 62 15.12 -16.66 -21.31
C GLU A 62 15.97 -17.20 -20.17
N ALA A 63 16.75 -18.26 -20.41
CA ALA A 63 17.63 -18.85 -19.40
C ALA A 63 18.71 -17.85 -18.95
N TYR A 64 19.34 -17.14 -19.89
CA TYR A 64 20.32 -16.12 -19.54
C TYR A 64 19.70 -14.91 -18.83
N ALA A 65 18.48 -14.50 -19.21
CA ALA A 65 17.74 -13.46 -18.50
C ALA A 65 17.44 -13.87 -17.04
N GLN A 66 17.00 -15.11 -16.81
CA GLN A 66 16.78 -15.64 -15.45
C GLN A 66 18.08 -15.65 -14.64
N TYR A 67 19.19 -16.08 -15.23
CA TYR A 67 20.50 -16.02 -14.59
C TYR A 67 20.88 -14.60 -14.16
N LEU A 68 20.69 -13.60 -15.02
CA LEU A 68 20.99 -12.19 -14.68
C LEU A 68 20.06 -11.61 -13.60
N CYS A 69 18.86 -12.16 -13.45
CA CYS A 69 17.83 -11.64 -12.55
C CYS A 69 17.86 -12.30 -11.18
N GLU A 70 18.00 -13.61 -11.14
CA GLU A 70 17.88 -14.44 -9.93
C GLU A 70 19.21 -15.09 -9.54
N GLY A 71 20.22 -15.05 -10.42
CA GLY A 71 21.49 -15.75 -10.23
C GLY A 71 21.40 -17.27 -10.44
N VAL A 72 20.29 -17.77 -10.96
CA VAL A 72 20.02 -19.20 -11.14
C VAL A 72 20.39 -19.64 -12.55
N GLY A 73 21.15 -20.74 -12.68
CA GLY A 73 21.51 -21.34 -13.97
C GLY A 73 22.90 -20.93 -14.47
N THR A 74 23.12 -21.10 -15.78
CA THR A 74 24.38 -20.77 -16.45
C THR A 74 24.15 -19.82 -17.62
N ALA A 75 25.09 -18.89 -17.84
CA ALA A 75 25.05 -17.99 -19.00
C ALA A 75 25.49 -18.68 -20.30
N TRP A 76 26.33 -19.72 -20.18
CA TRP A 76 26.84 -20.54 -21.27
C TRP A 76 26.18 -21.91 -21.21
N VAL A 77 25.69 -22.38 -22.36
CA VAL A 77 25.03 -23.67 -22.50
C VAL A 77 25.69 -24.46 -23.62
N GLY A 78 26.05 -25.72 -23.37
CA GLY A 78 26.62 -26.59 -24.39
C GLY A 78 25.60 -26.90 -25.49
N GLU A 79 26.04 -26.96 -26.74
CA GLU A 79 25.17 -27.24 -27.89
C GLU A 79 24.44 -28.58 -27.76
N GLU A 80 25.11 -29.64 -27.31
CA GLU A 80 24.49 -30.96 -27.09
C GLU A 80 23.43 -30.94 -25.98
N GLU A 81 23.73 -30.27 -24.87
CA GLU A 81 22.80 -30.12 -23.74
C GLU A 81 21.55 -29.32 -24.15
N LEU A 82 21.73 -28.30 -24.99
CA LEU A 82 20.64 -27.53 -25.58
C LEU A 82 19.76 -28.41 -26.47
N TRP A 83 20.35 -29.20 -27.37
CA TRP A 83 19.60 -30.08 -28.26
C TRP A 83 18.84 -31.15 -27.50
N ASN A 84 19.43 -31.75 -26.47
CA ASN A 84 18.74 -32.73 -25.62
C ASN A 84 17.51 -32.13 -24.92
N ARG A 85 17.62 -30.91 -24.38
CA ARG A 85 16.48 -30.18 -23.79
C ARG A 85 15.39 -29.83 -24.81
N LEU A 86 15.77 -29.61 -26.07
CA LEU A 86 14.82 -29.29 -27.12
C LEU A 86 14.12 -30.53 -27.67
N ASP A 87 14.80 -31.67 -27.70
CA ASP A 87 14.26 -32.93 -28.20
C ASP A 87 13.16 -33.50 -27.28
N GLU A 88 13.19 -33.16 -25.99
CA GLU A 88 12.07 -33.42 -25.06
C GLU A 88 10.74 -32.84 -25.53
N PHE A 89 10.74 -31.80 -26.38
CA PHE A 89 9.54 -31.21 -26.98
C PHE A 89 9.06 -31.94 -28.24
N LYS A 90 9.64 -33.10 -28.58
CA LYS A 90 9.32 -33.90 -29.77
C LYS A 90 9.26 -33.06 -31.04
N LEU A 91 10.36 -32.39 -31.36
CA LEU A 91 10.41 -31.42 -32.46
C LEU A 91 10.01 -32.02 -33.81
N VAL A 92 10.37 -33.29 -34.06
CA VAL A 92 10.01 -34.01 -35.29
C VAL A 92 8.49 -34.12 -35.44
N GLU A 93 7.77 -34.52 -34.39
CA GLU A 93 6.30 -34.60 -34.38
C GLU A 93 5.66 -33.20 -34.52
N ARG A 94 6.27 -32.18 -33.90
CA ARG A 94 5.76 -30.80 -33.91
C ARG A 94 5.88 -30.13 -35.28
N PHE A 95 6.94 -30.41 -36.02
CA PHE A 95 7.20 -29.80 -37.32
C PHE A 95 6.73 -30.67 -38.49
N GLY A 96 6.43 -31.95 -38.27
CA GLY A 96 5.83 -32.84 -39.28
C GLY A 96 6.75 -33.12 -40.49
N LEU A 97 8.06 -32.94 -40.34
CA LEU A 97 9.05 -33.21 -41.39
C LEU A 97 9.58 -34.64 -41.28
N ALA A 98 9.87 -35.26 -42.42
CA ALA A 98 10.64 -36.49 -42.47
C ALA A 98 12.03 -36.27 -41.84
N ASP A 99 12.55 -37.27 -41.12
CA ASP A 99 13.80 -37.19 -40.36
C ASP A 99 14.96 -36.58 -41.15
N ALA A 100 15.12 -36.98 -42.43
CA ALA A 100 16.16 -36.43 -43.31
C ALA A 100 16.00 -34.92 -43.56
N LYS A 101 14.77 -34.42 -43.79
CA LYS A 101 14.52 -32.99 -43.99
C LYS A 101 14.68 -32.22 -42.68
N PHE A 102 14.27 -32.81 -41.56
CA PHE A 102 14.42 -32.21 -40.24
C PHE A 102 15.91 -32.03 -39.87
N MET A 103 16.75 -33.02 -40.15
CA MET A 103 18.20 -32.92 -39.93
C MET A 103 18.83 -31.77 -40.73
N HIS A 104 18.37 -31.52 -41.95
CA HIS A 104 18.81 -30.35 -42.72
C HIS A 104 18.30 -29.02 -42.17
N ALA A 105 17.04 -28.99 -41.71
CA ALA A 105 16.50 -27.81 -41.03
C ALA A 105 17.27 -27.51 -39.74
N LYS A 106 17.72 -28.55 -39.02
CA LYS A 106 18.58 -28.45 -37.83
C LYS A 106 19.93 -27.81 -38.17
N GLU A 107 20.62 -28.31 -39.18
CA GLU A 107 21.91 -27.78 -39.63
C GLU A 107 21.82 -26.31 -40.04
N ARG A 108 20.81 -25.96 -40.86
CA ARG A 108 20.55 -24.56 -41.26
C ARG A 108 20.19 -23.66 -40.07
N ALA A 109 19.50 -24.20 -39.06
CA ALA A 109 19.19 -23.47 -37.84
C ALA A 109 20.46 -23.17 -37.02
N VAL A 110 21.37 -24.14 -36.87
CA VAL A 110 22.67 -23.93 -36.18
C VAL A 110 23.47 -22.82 -36.86
N GLU A 111 23.57 -22.85 -38.19
CA GLU A 111 24.29 -21.82 -38.95
C GLU A 111 23.69 -20.41 -38.74
N THR A 112 22.35 -20.34 -38.61
CA THR A 112 21.64 -19.09 -38.32
C THR A 112 21.92 -18.62 -36.90
N ILE A 113 21.92 -19.54 -35.93
CA ILE A 113 22.16 -19.25 -34.51
C ILE A 113 23.60 -18.78 -34.28
N ASP A 114 24.57 -19.39 -34.94
CA ASP A 114 25.98 -19.01 -34.85
C ASP A 114 26.24 -17.56 -35.26
N LYS A 115 25.41 -17.02 -36.16
CA LYS A 115 25.47 -15.61 -36.59
C LYS A 115 24.81 -14.67 -35.58
N LEU A 116 23.87 -15.16 -34.78
CA LEU A 116 23.06 -14.36 -33.85
C LEU A 116 23.57 -14.40 -32.41
N LEU A 117 24.18 -15.51 -32.00
CA LEU A 117 24.58 -15.77 -30.62
C LEU A 117 26.11 -15.74 -30.44
N GLU A 118 26.55 -15.50 -29.21
CA GLU A 118 27.95 -15.62 -28.85
C GLU A 118 28.31 -17.10 -28.76
N THR A 119 29.34 -17.52 -29.50
CA THR A 119 29.87 -18.89 -29.48
C THR A 119 31.27 -18.90 -28.87
N ARG A 120 31.56 -19.93 -28.07
CA ARG A 120 32.89 -20.15 -27.51
C ARG A 120 33.25 -21.64 -27.58
N PRO A 121 34.48 -22.00 -28.00
CA PRO A 121 34.98 -23.35 -27.80
C PRO A 121 35.46 -23.54 -26.35
N THR A 122 35.00 -24.60 -25.70
CA THR A 122 35.50 -25.06 -24.41
C THR A 122 36.85 -25.79 -24.61
N ASN A 123 37.67 -25.88 -23.56
CA ASN A 123 38.97 -26.59 -23.60
C ASN A 123 38.85 -28.07 -24.02
N ILE A 124 37.64 -28.64 -23.95
CA ILE A 124 37.29 -30.03 -24.28
C ILE A 124 36.80 -30.13 -25.75
N GLY A 125 36.75 -29.02 -26.50
CA GLY A 125 36.29 -28.96 -27.89
C GLY A 125 34.76 -28.86 -28.04
N ILE A 126 34.01 -28.82 -26.94
CA ILE A 126 32.55 -28.62 -26.95
C ILE A 126 32.24 -27.16 -27.25
N LYS A 127 31.23 -26.92 -28.09
CA LYS A 127 30.78 -25.58 -28.44
C LYS A 127 29.72 -25.11 -27.46
N GLU A 128 29.97 -23.97 -26.82
CA GLU A 128 29.04 -23.31 -25.91
C GLU A 128 28.40 -22.10 -26.58
N LEU A 129 27.11 -21.92 -26.33
CA LEU A 129 26.28 -20.85 -26.84
C LEU A 129 25.86 -19.93 -25.70
N LYS A 130 25.87 -18.62 -25.95
CA LYS A 130 25.40 -17.59 -25.03
C LYS A 130 24.59 -16.52 -25.77
N CYS A 131 23.51 -16.07 -25.14
CA CYS A 131 22.71 -14.96 -25.65
C CYS A 131 23.44 -13.62 -25.43
N PRO A 132 23.59 -12.76 -26.47
CA PRO A 132 24.24 -11.46 -26.33
C PRO A 132 23.50 -10.54 -25.33
N GLU A 133 24.24 -9.68 -24.62
CA GLU A 133 23.66 -8.81 -23.57
C GLU A 133 22.56 -7.88 -24.11
N LEU A 134 22.74 -7.34 -25.32
CA LEU A 134 21.74 -6.47 -25.96
C LEU A 134 20.46 -7.22 -26.33
N LEU A 135 20.58 -8.50 -26.68
CA LEU A 135 19.46 -9.34 -27.05
C LEU A 135 18.70 -9.79 -25.79
N VAL A 136 19.45 -10.20 -24.75
CA VAL A 136 18.89 -10.71 -23.50
C VAL A 136 18.04 -9.67 -22.77
N GLU A 137 18.37 -8.38 -22.93
CA GLU A 137 17.62 -7.29 -22.30
C GLU A 137 16.13 -7.37 -22.67
N ARG A 138 15.78 -7.77 -23.90
CA ARG A 138 14.40 -7.92 -24.38
C ARG A 138 13.65 -9.06 -23.68
N TYR A 139 14.37 -10.09 -23.27
CA TYR A 139 13.84 -11.29 -22.62
C TYR A 139 13.78 -11.18 -21.10
N LYS A 140 14.35 -10.12 -20.50
CA LYS A 140 14.23 -9.88 -19.06
C LYS A 140 12.78 -9.63 -18.64
N PRO A 141 12.29 -10.32 -17.60
CA PRO A 141 10.97 -10.06 -17.06
C PRO A 141 10.91 -8.64 -16.47
N ILE A 142 9.74 -8.00 -16.61
CA ILE A 142 9.52 -6.61 -16.16
C ILE A 142 9.84 -6.45 -14.67
N THR A 143 9.49 -7.46 -13.86
CA THR A 143 9.79 -7.49 -12.42
C THR A 143 11.28 -7.37 -12.12
N CYS A 144 12.12 -8.07 -12.88
CA CYS A 144 13.57 -7.99 -12.75
C CYS A 144 14.11 -6.62 -13.16
N ARG A 145 13.62 -6.07 -14.27
CA ARG A 145 14.03 -4.71 -14.70
C ARG A 145 13.69 -3.68 -13.63
N ILE A 146 12.48 -3.76 -13.05
CA ILE A 146 12.07 -2.88 -11.95
C ILE A 146 12.96 -3.08 -10.73
N ARG A 147 13.25 -4.33 -10.32
CA ARG A 147 14.13 -4.60 -9.18
C ARG A 147 15.55 -4.06 -9.39
N GLN A 148 16.15 -4.31 -10.55
CA GLN A 148 17.47 -3.79 -10.90
C GLN A 148 17.48 -2.27 -10.94
N TRP A 149 16.43 -1.66 -11.48
CA TRP A 149 16.27 -0.20 -11.51
C TRP A 149 16.13 0.39 -10.09
N ILE A 150 15.28 -0.20 -9.25
CA ILE A 150 15.11 0.20 -7.84
C ILE A 150 16.43 0.04 -7.09
N ALA A 151 17.13 -1.08 -7.26
CA ALA A 151 18.42 -1.31 -6.60
C ALA A 151 19.47 -0.28 -7.02
N LYS A 152 19.54 0.05 -8.32
CA LYS A 152 20.46 1.08 -8.84
C LYS A 152 20.14 2.48 -8.31
N HIS A 153 18.86 2.79 -8.11
CA HIS A 153 18.40 4.09 -7.64
C HIS A 153 17.99 4.11 -6.16
N ALA A 154 18.33 3.08 -5.38
CA ALA A 154 17.86 2.91 -4.00
C ALA A 154 18.28 4.06 -3.09
N LEU A 155 19.52 4.54 -3.25
CA LEU A 155 20.07 5.66 -2.45
C LEU A 155 19.27 6.96 -2.63
N VAL A 156 18.60 7.15 -3.77
CA VAL A 156 17.77 8.33 -4.05
C VAL A 156 16.31 8.07 -3.73
N LEU A 157 15.81 6.87 -4.02
CA LEU A 157 14.40 6.53 -3.84
C LEU A 157 14.02 6.43 -2.36
N VAL A 158 14.84 5.79 -1.54
CA VAL A 158 14.60 5.59 -0.10
C VAL A 158 14.38 6.91 0.64
N PRO A 159 15.26 7.94 0.53
CA PRO A 159 15.04 9.21 1.22
C PRO A 159 13.81 9.95 0.71
N ILE A 160 13.50 9.90 -0.59
CA ILE A 160 12.28 10.51 -1.14
C ILE A 160 11.04 9.85 -0.55
N CYS A 161 10.99 8.52 -0.50
CA CYS A 161 9.87 7.79 0.10
C CYS A 161 9.73 8.10 1.60
N ALA A 162 10.84 8.15 2.34
CA ALA A 162 10.84 8.51 3.76
C ALA A 162 10.32 9.93 3.98
N LEU A 163 10.73 10.90 3.16
CA LEU A 163 10.24 12.27 3.21
C LEU A 163 8.74 12.35 2.95
N LEU A 164 8.23 11.64 1.93
CA LEU A 164 6.80 11.63 1.61
C LEU A 164 5.96 11.00 2.75
N LEU A 165 6.42 9.88 3.32
CA LEU A 165 5.75 9.26 4.46
C LEU A 165 5.79 10.16 5.70
N GLY A 166 6.93 10.81 5.96
CA GLY A 166 7.05 11.80 7.04
C GLY A 166 6.09 12.98 6.87
N CYS A 167 6.06 13.58 5.68
CA CYS A 167 5.17 14.70 5.36
C CYS A 167 3.70 14.32 5.50
N THR A 168 3.29 13.16 4.99
CA THR A 168 1.88 12.70 5.11
C THR A 168 1.48 12.46 6.56
N LEU A 169 2.35 11.88 7.39
CA LEU A 169 2.10 11.70 8.83
C LEU A 169 2.00 13.04 9.56
N ILE A 170 2.88 14.00 9.27
CA ILE A 170 2.85 15.34 9.88
C ILE A 170 1.55 16.07 9.49
N LEU A 171 1.19 16.06 8.20
CA LEU A 171 -0.05 16.67 7.72
C LEU A 171 -1.29 16.02 8.35
N PHE A 172 -1.28 14.69 8.50
CA PHE A 172 -2.35 13.97 9.18
C PHE A 172 -2.46 14.39 10.65
N ARG A 173 -1.35 14.48 11.38
CA ARG A 173 -1.31 14.95 12.78
C ARG A 173 -1.83 16.38 12.91
N ILE A 174 -1.43 17.28 12.01
CA ILE A 174 -1.88 18.68 11.99
C ILE A 174 -3.39 18.73 11.73
N ARG A 175 -3.89 18.03 10.70
CA ARG A 175 -5.33 17.96 10.39
C ARG A 175 -6.14 17.39 11.55
N GLN A 176 -5.65 16.34 12.20
CA GLN A 176 -6.30 15.74 13.35
C GLN A 176 -6.40 16.74 14.51
N ARG A 177 -5.32 17.48 14.80
CA ARG A 177 -5.33 18.52 15.84
C ARG A 177 -6.30 19.65 15.53
N HIS A 178 -6.30 20.14 14.28
CA HIS A 178 -7.26 21.18 13.87
C HIS A 178 -8.71 20.71 13.96
N TYR A 179 -8.99 19.48 13.51
CA TYR A 179 -10.32 18.90 13.62
C TYR A 179 -10.76 18.78 15.08
N LEU A 180 -9.89 18.30 15.97
CA LEU A 180 -10.19 18.21 17.40
C LEU A 180 -10.46 19.58 18.02
N SER A 181 -9.65 20.61 17.71
CA SER A 181 -9.85 21.97 18.22
C SER A 181 -11.19 22.56 17.75
N ALA A 182 -11.45 22.54 16.44
CA ALA A 182 -12.68 23.09 15.87
C ALA A 182 -13.93 22.35 16.37
N ARG A 183 -13.84 21.02 16.53
CA ARG A 183 -14.93 20.21 17.08
C ARG A 183 -15.14 20.50 18.57
N ALA A 184 -14.08 20.68 19.34
CA ALA A 184 -14.16 21.04 20.75
C ALA A 184 -14.79 22.43 20.94
N GLU A 185 -14.39 23.43 20.16
CA GLU A 185 -14.98 24.77 20.16
C GLU A 185 -16.48 24.73 19.84
N HIS A 186 -16.88 23.95 18.83
CA HIS A 186 -18.29 23.77 18.48
C HIS A 186 -19.10 23.14 19.62
N LEU A 187 -18.54 22.16 20.32
CA LEU A 187 -19.19 21.54 21.48
C LEU A 187 -19.25 22.49 22.67
N TYR A 188 -18.18 23.25 22.91
CA TYR A 188 -18.12 24.28 23.94
C TYR A 188 -19.19 25.36 23.72
N ASN A 189 -19.36 25.87 22.50
CA ASN A 189 -20.41 26.85 22.19
C ASN A 189 -21.81 26.28 22.48
N LYS A 190 -22.07 25.01 22.11
CA LYS A 190 -23.33 24.34 22.44
C LYS A 190 -23.55 24.19 23.95
N VAL A 191 -22.49 23.90 24.70
CA VAL A 191 -22.56 23.86 26.17
C VAL A 191 -22.94 25.24 26.72
N CYS A 192 -22.33 26.31 26.20
CA CYS A 192 -22.68 27.67 26.57
C CYS A 192 -24.16 27.97 26.29
N ASP A 193 -24.65 27.67 25.09
CA ASP A 193 -26.06 27.89 24.70
C ASP A 193 -27.02 27.16 25.66
N ILE A 194 -26.75 25.90 25.99
CA ILE A 194 -27.58 25.09 26.92
C ILE A 194 -27.55 25.67 28.33
N LEU A 195 -26.38 26.06 28.83
CA LEU A 195 -26.25 26.60 30.18
C LEU A 195 -26.88 27.99 30.30
N GLU A 196 -26.76 28.82 29.26
CA GLU A 196 -27.41 30.13 29.18
C GLU A 196 -28.94 29.98 29.11
N GLU A 197 -29.47 29.10 28.24
CA GLU A 197 -30.90 28.83 28.15
C GLU A 197 -31.47 28.30 29.48
N ASN A 198 -30.78 27.36 30.13
CA ASN A 198 -31.19 26.85 31.44
C ASN A 198 -31.17 27.96 32.52
N ALA A 199 -30.20 28.86 32.49
CA ALA A 199 -30.17 30.01 33.38
C ALA A 199 -31.35 30.96 33.13
N LEU A 200 -31.74 31.20 31.87
CA LEU A 200 -32.90 32.01 31.52
C LEU A 200 -34.23 31.36 31.94
N VAL A 201 -34.39 30.06 31.70
CA VAL A 201 -35.59 29.28 32.07
C VAL A 201 -35.75 29.21 33.59
N SER A 202 -34.66 28.96 34.33
CA SER A 202 -34.71 28.95 35.80
C SER A 202 -35.15 30.29 36.40
N ARG A 203 -34.87 31.40 35.72
CA ARG A 203 -35.27 32.76 36.12
C ARG A 203 -36.74 33.05 35.80
N SER A 204 -37.25 32.59 34.65
CA SER A 204 -38.63 32.85 34.22
C SER A 204 -39.65 32.02 35.02
N VAL A 205 -39.29 30.79 35.39
CA VAL A 205 -40.12 29.85 36.16
C VAL A 205 -39.82 30.01 37.65
N LYS A 206 -40.25 31.12 38.28
CA LYS A 206 -40.34 31.38 39.75
C LYS A 206 -39.52 30.45 40.69
N GLY A 207 -38.23 30.24 40.43
CA GLY A 207 -37.32 29.47 41.29
C GLY A 207 -37.47 27.94 41.32
N GLU A 208 -38.22 27.30 40.42
CA GLU A 208 -38.36 25.82 40.40
C GLU A 208 -37.38 25.11 39.43
N GLY A 209 -36.78 25.83 38.49
CA GLY A 209 -35.77 25.28 37.57
C GLY A 209 -34.36 25.22 38.18
N GLU A 210 -33.63 24.13 37.96
CA GLU A 210 -32.22 24.01 38.35
C GLU A 210 -31.33 24.84 37.40
N PRO A 211 -30.55 25.84 37.88
CA PRO A 211 -29.72 26.69 37.01
C PRO A 211 -28.40 26.03 36.57
N TRP A 212 -28.17 24.77 36.94
CA TRP A 212 -26.92 24.05 36.76
C TRP A 212 -27.18 22.70 36.08
N VAL A 213 -26.19 22.18 35.36
CA VAL A 213 -26.27 20.90 34.65
C VAL A 213 -25.10 20.00 35.03
N VAL A 214 -25.32 18.70 35.12
CA VAL A 214 -24.25 17.73 35.40
C VAL A 214 -23.35 17.58 34.16
N ALA A 215 -22.04 17.77 34.33
CA ALA A 215 -21.08 17.72 33.22
C ALA A 215 -21.08 16.38 32.46
N SER A 216 -21.29 15.26 33.16
CA SER A 216 -21.38 13.94 32.51
C SER A 216 -22.60 13.79 31.61
N TRP A 217 -23.71 14.46 31.91
CA TRP A 217 -24.90 14.44 31.05
C TRP A 217 -24.66 15.22 29.77
N LEU A 218 -24.06 16.41 29.87
CA LEU A 218 -23.65 17.21 28.70
C LEU A 218 -22.72 16.41 27.78
N ARG A 219 -21.77 15.67 28.35
CA ARG A 219 -20.89 14.80 27.57
C ARG A 219 -21.66 13.71 26.83
N ASP A 220 -22.55 13.01 27.53
CA ASP A 220 -23.22 11.84 26.99
C ASP A 220 -24.25 12.23 25.92
N ASP A 221 -24.88 13.41 26.07
CA ASP A 221 -25.86 13.99 25.16
C ASP A 221 -25.22 14.67 23.93
N LEU A 222 -24.10 15.36 24.10
CA LEU A 222 -23.46 16.13 23.00
C LEU A 222 -22.47 15.31 22.17
N LEU A 223 -21.81 14.30 22.75
CA LEU A 223 -20.85 13.47 22.03
C LEU A 223 -21.51 12.31 21.30
N LEU A 224 -21.09 12.06 20.06
CA LEU A 224 -21.49 10.85 19.34
C LEU A 224 -20.88 9.60 19.99
N PRO A 225 -21.52 8.42 19.88
CA PRO A 225 -20.99 7.16 20.44
C PRO A 225 -19.56 6.81 19.98
N ARG A 226 -19.14 7.27 18.79
CA ARG A 226 -17.75 7.12 18.30
C ARG A 226 -16.78 8.08 18.97
N GLU A 227 -17.21 9.30 19.26
CA GLU A 227 -16.40 10.35 19.90
C GLU A 227 -16.18 10.06 21.39
N ARG A 228 -17.14 9.40 22.06
CA ARG A 228 -17.01 9.00 23.48
C ARG A 228 -15.87 8.03 23.77
N ARG A 229 -15.34 7.34 22.76
CA ARG A 229 -14.21 6.41 22.93
C ARG A 229 -12.88 7.13 23.13
N ASP A 230 -12.76 8.36 22.64
CA ASP A 230 -11.55 9.15 22.77
C ASP A 230 -11.76 10.27 23.80
N PRO A 231 -11.14 10.19 24.99
CA PRO A 231 -11.32 11.20 26.03
C PRO A 231 -10.68 12.55 25.65
N SER A 232 -9.83 12.59 24.61
CA SER A 232 -9.09 13.81 24.27
C SER A 232 -9.98 14.96 23.80
N LEU A 233 -11.09 14.66 23.11
CA LEU A 233 -12.05 15.67 22.67
C LEU A 233 -12.76 16.34 23.83
N TRP A 234 -13.33 15.53 24.75
CA TRP A 234 -14.05 16.06 25.91
C TRP A 234 -13.13 16.81 26.86
N LYS A 235 -11.92 16.30 27.08
CA LYS A 235 -10.90 16.99 27.87
C LYS A 235 -10.62 18.40 27.33
N LYS A 236 -10.60 18.57 26.00
CA LYS A 236 -10.40 19.90 25.41
C LYS A 236 -11.58 20.84 25.64
N VAL A 237 -12.81 20.31 25.66
CA VAL A 237 -14.01 21.07 26.02
C VAL A 237 -13.96 21.48 27.50
N GLU A 238 -13.56 20.57 28.40
CA GLU A 238 -13.38 20.89 29.83
C GLU A 238 -12.33 22.00 30.05
N GLU A 239 -11.22 21.96 29.31
CA GLU A 239 -10.21 23.05 29.31
C GLU A 239 -10.83 24.39 28.89
N LEU A 240 -11.61 24.42 27.80
CA LEU A 240 -12.28 25.65 27.33
C LEU A 240 -13.31 26.18 28.34
N VAL A 241 -14.06 25.29 28.99
CA VAL A 241 -15.03 25.67 30.05
C VAL A 241 -14.31 26.22 31.28
N GLN A 242 -13.20 25.62 31.68
CA GLN A 242 -12.41 26.07 32.82
C GLN A 242 -11.75 27.45 32.59
N GLU A 243 -11.41 27.76 31.34
CA GLU A 243 -10.87 29.06 30.93
C GLU A 243 -11.94 30.17 30.83
N ASP A 244 -13.22 29.82 30.72
CA ASP A 244 -14.32 30.78 30.59
C ASP A 244 -14.83 31.26 31.95
N SER A 245 -14.60 32.53 32.26
CA SER A 245 -15.06 33.16 33.51
C SER A 245 -16.57 33.23 33.68
N ARG A 246 -17.36 33.00 32.62
CA ARG A 246 -18.83 32.99 32.68
C ARG A 246 -19.39 31.68 33.22
N LEU A 247 -18.56 30.65 33.37
CA LEU A 247 -18.98 29.31 33.77
C LEU A 247 -18.37 28.95 35.12
N ASP A 248 -19.20 28.52 36.06
CA ASP A 248 -18.74 27.97 37.33
C ASP A 248 -18.76 26.44 37.31
N GLN A 249 -17.67 25.83 37.77
CA GLN A 249 -17.56 24.38 37.97
C GLN A 249 -17.40 24.06 39.45
N TYR A 250 -18.31 23.27 40.00
CA TYR A 250 -18.23 22.85 41.40
C TYR A 250 -18.86 21.47 41.65
N PRO A 251 -18.44 20.74 42.68
CA PRO A 251 -19.07 19.48 43.06
C PRO A 251 -20.39 19.74 43.82
N LYS A 252 -21.43 18.98 43.47
CA LYS A 252 -22.76 19.05 44.09
C LYS A 252 -23.33 17.65 44.31
N MET A 253 -24.08 17.48 45.40
CA MET A 253 -24.82 16.25 45.67
C MET A 253 -26.07 16.18 44.79
N VAL A 254 -26.08 15.26 43.83
CA VAL A 254 -27.21 15.03 42.91
C VAL A 254 -27.70 13.60 43.12
N LYS A 255 -28.92 13.44 43.64
CA LYS A 255 -29.52 12.11 43.93
C LYS A 255 -28.64 11.20 44.81
N GLY A 256 -27.91 11.78 45.77
CA GLY A 256 -27.07 11.04 46.71
C GLY A 256 -25.62 10.79 46.24
N GLU A 257 -25.26 11.20 45.03
CA GLU A 257 -23.90 11.09 44.49
C GLU A 257 -23.25 12.47 44.36
N LEU A 258 -21.96 12.58 44.69
CA LEU A 258 -21.18 13.79 44.46
C LEU A 258 -20.81 13.88 42.97
N LYS A 259 -21.41 14.81 42.23
CA LYS A 259 -21.17 15.01 40.80
C LYS A 259 -20.72 16.44 40.51
N VAL A 260 -19.88 16.59 39.50
CA VAL A 260 -19.44 17.91 39.03
C VAL A 260 -20.55 18.52 38.18
N VAL A 261 -20.95 19.74 38.54
CA VAL A 261 -21.99 20.51 37.86
C VAL A 261 -21.40 21.78 37.28
N TRP A 262 -21.97 22.23 36.17
CA TRP A 262 -21.64 23.47 35.48
C TRP A 262 -22.83 24.43 35.56
N GLU A 263 -22.56 25.69 35.86
CA GLU A 263 -23.56 26.74 36.02
C GLU A 263 -23.15 27.99 35.25
N TRP A 264 -24.11 28.65 34.59
CA TRP A 264 -23.87 29.93 33.94
C TRP A 264 -23.92 31.07 34.96
N GLN A 265 -22.84 31.83 35.06
CA GLN A 265 -22.79 33.07 35.82
C GLN A 265 -23.45 34.19 35.02
N VAL A 266 -24.68 34.57 35.39
CA VAL A 266 -25.28 35.80 34.87
C VAL A 266 -24.66 36.99 35.61
N GLU A 267 -24.12 37.94 34.84
CA GLU A 267 -23.43 39.18 35.25
C GLU A 267 -23.80 39.71 36.65
N GLY A 268 -22.77 39.92 37.47
CA GLY A 268 -22.86 40.64 38.73
C GLY A 268 -22.54 39.78 39.94
N SER A 269 -21.26 39.81 40.32
CA SER A 269 -20.75 39.57 41.67
C SER A 269 -21.82 39.75 42.77
N LEU A 270 -21.96 38.74 43.65
CA LEU A 270 -22.47 38.76 45.04
C LEU A 270 -23.56 37.72 45.41
N SER A 271 -24.09 36.91 44.49
CA SER A 271 -25.18 35.96 44.83
C SER A 271 -24.71 34.73 45.63
N ALA A 272 -23.52 34.19 45.31
CA ALA A 272 -22.99 32.99 45.98
C ALA A 272 -22.40 33.30 47.37
N LEU A 273 -21.73 34.45 47.52
CA LEU A 273 -21.25 34.91 48.83
C LEU A 273 -22.44 35.28 49.74
N ALA A 274 -23.50 35.89 49.20
CA ALA A 274 -24.71 36.21 49.97
C ALA A 274 -25.45 34.95 50.44
N LYS A 275 -25.48 33.85 49.67
CA LYS A 275 -26.09 32.58 50.11
C LYS A 275 -25.29 31.88 51.20
N ARG A 276 -23.94 31.91 51.15
CA ARG A 276 -23.10 31.39 52.26
C ARG A 276 -23.25 32.25 53.52
N LYS A 277 -23.21 33.58 53.40
CA LYS A 277 -23.34 34.49 54.54
C LYS A 277 -24.74 34.45 55.19
N LYS A 278 -25.80 34.32 54.38
CA LYS A 278 -27.19 34.18 54.88
C LYS A 278 -27.46 32.81 55.52
N GLY A 279 -26.76 31.77 55.09
CA GLY A 279 -26.79 30.44 55.73
C GLY A 279 -26.06 30.38 57.08
N GLU A 280 -24.98 31.14 57.24
CA GLU A 280 -24.27 31.28 58.52
C GLU A 280 -25.00 32.23 59.50
N GLU A 281 -25.53 33.36 59.04
CA GLU A 281 -26.32 34.28 59.88
C GLU A 281 -27.65 33.65 60.34
N SER A 282 -28.27 32.79 59.52
CA SER A 282 -29.47 32.02 59.90
C SER A 282 -29.18 30.94 60.95
N LYS A 283 -27.98 30.33 60.94
CA LYS A 283 -27.58 29.35 61.96
C LYS A 283 -27.15 30.02 63.27
N GLN A 284 -26.57 31.22 63.22
CA GLN A 284 -26.27 32.00 64.42
C GLN A 284 -27.53 32.54 65.11
N LYS A 285 -28.52 33.08 64.36
CA LYS A 285 -29.77 33.58 64.95
C LYS A 285 -30.66 32.51 65.60
N LEU A 286 -30.61 31.26 65.14
CA LEU A 286 -31.37 30.15 65.77
C LEU A 286 -30.74 29.68 67.09
N ASN A 287 -29.42 29.79 67.22
CA ASN A 287 -28.69 29.43 68.44
C ASN A 287 -28.80 30.52 69.53
N GLU A 288 -28.92 31.79 69.14
CA GLU A 288 -28.98 32.92 70.08
C GLU A 288 -30.37 33.11 70.72
N SER A 289 -31.45 32.69 70.04
CA SER A 289 -32.81 32.68 70.60
C SER A 289 -33.12 31.49 71.50
N THR A 290 -32.24 30.48 71.55
CA THR A 290 -32.41 29.29 72.40
C THR A 290 -31.55 29.37 73.68
N SER A 291 -30.53 30.23 73.71
CA SER A 291 -29.63 30.40 74.86
C SER A 291 -30.04 31.49 75.86
N THR A 292 -31.02 32.34 75.53
CA THR A 292 -31.44 33.46 76.40
C THR A 292 -32.61 33.13 77.35
N SER A 293 -33.17 31.91 77.32
CA SER A 293 -34.23 31.49 78.25
C SER A 293 -33.77 30.57 79.40
N SER A 294 -32.47 30.21 79.49
CA SER A 294 -32.00 29.18 80.43
C SER A 294 -30.93 29.62 81.45
N ILE A 295 -30.45 30.87 81.41
CA ILE A 295 -29.40 31.34 82.34
C ILE A 295 -29.94 32.20 83.50
N GLN A 296 -31.23 32.58 83.49
CA GLN A 296 -31.80 33.45 84.53
C GLN A 296 -32.45 32.70 85.70
N GLN A 297 -32.09 31.42 85.93
CA GLN A 297 -32.69 30.61 86.99
C GLN A 297 -31.71 29.81 87.88
N ARG A 298 -30.40 30.06 87.84
CA ARG A 298 -29.44 29.21 88.59
C ARG A 298 -28.22 29.86 89.25
N LEU A 299 -28.26 31.14 89.60
CA LEU A 299 -27.20 31.77 90.41
C LEU A 299 -27.81 32.68 91.50
N ALA A 300 -28.52 32.06 92.43
CA ALA A 300 -28.88 32.67 93.71
C ALA A 300 -29.16 31.56 94.74
N SER A 301 -28.12 30.84 95.19
CA SER A 301 -28.07 30.23 96.54
C SER A 301 -26.76 29.49 96.79
N LYS A 302 -26.13 29.85 97.91
CA LYS A 302 -25.10 29.13 98.69
C LYS A 302 -23.67 29.15 98.17
N ASP A 303 -22.62 29.31 98.98
CA ASP A 303 -22.37 29.70 100.38
C ASP A 303 -20.82 29.79 100.41
N SER A 304 -20.23 30.92 100.83
CA SER A 304 -19.48 31.11 102.09
C SER A 304 -18.41 30.07 102.45
N GLU A 305 -17.26 30.60 102.90
CA GLU A 305 -16.10 29.97 103.58
C GLU A 305 -15.13 29.13 102.73
N ALA A 306 -13.80 29.13 102.93
CA ALA A 306 -12.81 30.04 103.49
C ALA A 306 -11.43 29.38 103.26
N LEU A 307 -10.42 30.19 102.94
CA LEU A 307 -8.97 30.05 103.20
C LEU A 307 -8.26 28.68 103.09
N LYS A 308 -7.16 28.63 102.33
CA LYS A 308 -5.79 28.67 102.89
C LYS A 308 -4.69 28.73 101.81
N CYS A 309 -3.65 29.49 102.16
CA CYS A 309 -2.34 29.72 101.54
C CYS A 309 -2.30 30.72 100.37
#